data_AF-A0A0F8VW18-F1
#
_entry.id   AF-A0A0F8VW18-F1
#
_cell.length_a   1.000
_cell.length_b   1.000
_cell.length_c   1.000
_cell.angle_alpha   90.00
_cell.angle_beta   90.00
_cell.angle_gamma   90.00
#
_symmetry.space_group_name_H-M   'P 1'
#
loop_
_entity.id
_entity.type
_entity.pdbx_description
1 polymer ?
#
loop_
_entity_poly.entity_id
_entity_poly.type
_entity_poly.pdbx_seq_one_letter_code
_entity_poly.pdbx_strand_id
1 'polypeptide(L)'
;VEEAMQGDAPVIIVDNTNSQFWEMKPYVQMAQKYGYVVTFKEPDWDPQLKTPEGRWNVDFLEEMQNQPDREKVVPRDALESMVGGYEYNPTVETVLNSERPGRPL
;
A
#
# COMPACT_ATOMS: atom_id res chain seq x y z
N VAL A 1 -12.91 4.78 6.79
CA VAL A 1 -13.27 4.16 5.48
C VAL A 1 -14.70 3.62 5.53
N GLU A 2 -15.05 2.72 6.46
CA GLU A 2 -16.41 2.16 6.52
C GLU A 2 -17.52 3.22 6.67
N GLU A 3 -17.36 4.17 7.59
CA GLU A 3 -18.35 5.26 7.79
C GLU A 3 -18.59 6.08 6.51
N ALA A 4 -17.54 6.33 5.72
CA ALA A 4 -17.66 7.05 4.45
C ALA A 4 -18.41 6.22 3.40
N MET A 5 -18.20 4.90 3.37
CA MET A 5 -18.97 3.99 2.49
C MET A 5 -20.44 3.90 2.92
N GLN A 6 -20.70 3.83 4.21
CA GLN A 6 -22.06 3.83 4.76
C GLN A 6 -22.81 5.13 4.48
N GLY A 7 -22.08 6.26 4.42
CA GLY A 7 -22.61 7.56 4.05
C GLY A 7 -22.65 7.82 2.53
N ASP A 8 -22.49 6.79 1.70
CA ASP A 8 -22.52 6.88 0.23
C ASP A 8 -21.55 7.93 -0.35
N ALA A 9 -20.37 8.09 0.26
CA ALA A 9 -19.34 8.98 -0.28
C ALA A 9 -19.00 8.56 -1.72
N PRO A 10 -18.97 9.49 -2.69
CA PRO A 10 -18.85 9.12 -4.11
C PRO A 10 -17.48 8.50 -4.46
N VAL A 11 -16.43 8.89 -3.74
CA VAL A 11 -15.06 8.40 -3.91
C VAL A 11 -14.40 8.30 -2.54
N ILE A 12 -13.64 7.23 -2.33
CA ILE A 12 -12.85 7.02 -1.12
C ILE A 12 -11.42 6.69 -1.54
N ILE A 13 -10.46 7.44 -1.01
CA ILE A 13 -9.03 7.21 -1.22
C ILE A 13 -8.47 6.62 0.07
N VAL A 14 -7.86 5.44 -0.04
CA VAL A 14 -7.14 4.81 1.07
C VAL A 14 -5.65 5.08 0.87
N ASP A 15 -5.15 6.11 1.54
CA ASP A 15 -3.73 6.49 1.51
C ASP A 15 -2.96 5.81 2.65
N ASN A 16 -2.72 4.51 2.47
CA ASN A 16 -1.89 3.70 3.36
C ASN A 16 -0.90 2.91 2.50
N THR A 17 0.26 2.57 3.05
CA THR A 17 1.35 1.95 2.30
C THR A 17 0.95 0.61 1.68
N ASN A 18 0.17 -0.22 2.40
CA ASN A 18 -0.40 -1.48 1.93
C ASN A 18 0.59 -2.28 1.05
N SER A 19 1.80 -2.50 1.57
CA SER A 19 2.88 -3.17 0.84
C SER A 19 2.57 -4.63 0.53
N GLN A 20 1.68 -5.25 1.31
CA GLN A 20 1.27 -6.64 1.15
C GLN A 20 -0.24 -6.75 0.97
N PHE A 21 -0.68 -7.68 0.13
CA PHE A 21 -2.06 -7.87 -0.28
C PHE A 21 -3.00 -8.10 0.91
N TRP A 22 -2.55 -8.79 1.96
CA TRP A 22 -3.37 -9.06 3.13
C TRP A 22 -3.74 -7.78 3.90
N GLU A 23 -2.91 -6.73 3.81
CA GLU A 23 -3.19 -5.42 4.41
C GLU A 23 -4.35 -4.72 3.70
N MET A 24 -4.51 -4.98 2.39
CA MET A 24 -5.58 -4.41 1.57
C MET A 24 -6.93 -5.12 1.74
N LYS A 25 -6.91 -6.40 2.11
CA LYS A 25 -8.09 -7.28 2.23
C LYS A 25 -9.29 -6.64 2.94
N PRO A 26 -9.17 -6.03 4.14
CA PRO A 26 -10.33 -5.43 4.80
C PRO A 26 -10.98 -4.31 3.98
N TYR A 27 -10.20 -3.51 3.26
CA TYR A 27 -10.75 -2.43 2.42
C TYR A 27 -11.53 -2.99 1.22
N VAL A 28 -11.00 -4.04 0.58
CA VAL A 28 -11.67 -4.71 -0.55
C VAL A 28 -12.97 -5.37 -0.11
N GLN A 29 -12.98 -6.03 1.05
CA GLN A 29 -14.20 -6.63 1.61
C GLN A 29 -15.26 -5.59 1.93
N MET A 30 -14.88 -4.46 2.54
CA MET A 30 -15.80 -3.35 2.79
C MET A 30 -16.34 -2.76 1.48
N ALA A 31 -15.49 -2.54 0.48
CA ALA A 31 -15.92 -2.02 -0.82
C ALA A 31 -16.96 -2.94 -1.47
N GLN A 32 -16.75 -4.26 -1.48
CA GLN A 32 -17.73 -5.22 -2.00
C GLN A 32 -19.05 -5.20 -1.20
N LYS A 33 -18.97 -5.15 0.13
CA LYS A 33 -20.15 -5.06 1.02
C LYS A 33 -21.03 -3.86 0.71
N TYR A 34 -20.42 -2.72 0.38
CA TYR A 34 -21.12 -1.46 0.10
C TYR A 34 -21.27 -1.15 -1.41
N GLY A 35 -20.94 -2.09 -2.30
CA GLY A 35 -21.14 -1.94 -3.74
C GLY A 35 -20.16 -1.01 -4.46
N TYR A 36 -19.01 -0.72 -3.86
CA TYR A 36 -17.95 0.10 -4.47
C TYR A 36 -17.08 -0.73 -5.43
N VAL A 37 -16.64 -0.08 -6.51
CA VAL A 37 -15.60 -0.61 -7.40
C VAL A 37 -14.23 -0.29 -6.80
N VAL A 38 -13.33 -1.28 -6.81
CA VAL A 38 -11.96 -1.14 -6.31
C VAL A 38 -11.00 -0.93 -7.48
N THR A 39 -10.19 0.12 -7.38
CA THR A 39 -9.06 0.39 -8.28
C THR A 39 -7.78 0.45 -7.46
N PHE A 40 -6.74 -0.24 -7.90
CA PHE A 40 -5.41 -0.16 -7.30
C PHE A 40 -4.54 0.81 -8.09
N LYS A 41 -3.77 1.65 -7.39
CA LYS A 41 -2.86 2.61 -7.99
C LYS A 41 -1.51 2.56 -7.28
N GLU A 42 -0.51 2.01 -7.96
CA GLU A 42 0.88 2.13 -7.50
C GLU A 42 1.40 3.54 -7.83
N PRO A 43 2.28 4.13 -6.98
CA PRO A 43 2.96 5.37 -7.28
C PRO A 43 3.83 5.28 -8.55
N ASP A 44 3.60 6.17 -9.50
CA ASP A 44 4.30 6.26 -10.79
C ASP A 44 4.65 7.69 -11.21
N TRP A 45 4.64 8.63 -10.25
CA TRP A 45 4.77 10.06 -10.51
C TRP A 45 6.23 10.54 -10.66
N ASP A 46 7.22 9.76 -10.23
CA ASP A 46 8.65 10.05 -10.41
C ASP A 46 9.40 8.79 -10.86
N PRO A 47 10.20 8.87 -11.95
CA PRO A 47 10.95 7.71 -12.45
C PRO A 47 11.98 7.16 -11.45
N GLN A 48 12.43 7.94 -10.48
CA GLN A 48 13.40 7.51 -9.47
C GLN A 48 12.79 6.60 -8.40
N LEU A 49 11.45 6.52 -8.32
CA LEU A 49 10.75 5.60 -7.43
C LEU A 49 11.14 4.14 -7.68
N LYS A 50 11.52 3.80 -8.91
CA LYS A 50 11.92 2.46 -9.31
C LYS A 50 13.37 2.44 -9.75
N THR A 51 14.07 1.37 -9.36
CA THR A 51 15.34 0.95 -9.94
C THR A 51 15.17 0.56 -11.42
N PRO A 52 16.26 0.50 -12.21
CA PRO A 52 16.19 -0.02 -13.59
C PRO A 52 15.60 -1.44 -13.69
N GLU A 53 15.70 -2.24 -12.63
CA GLU A 53 15.12 -3.58 -12.53
C GLU A 53 13.63 -3.58 -12.16
N GLY A 54 13.01 -2.40 -11.98
CA GLY A 54 11.59 -2.26 -11.67
C GLY A 54 11.23 -2.42 -10.18
N ARG A 55 12.21 -2.57 -9.29
CA ARG A 55 11.98 -2.61 -7.83
C ARG A 55 11.92 -1.21 -7.24
N TRP A 56 11.20 -1.02 -6.13
CA TRP A 56 11.26 0.24 -5.38
C TRP A 56 12.70 0.61 -5.01
N ASN A 57 13.05 1.88 -5.22
CA ASN A 57 14.38 2.41 -4.96
C ASN A 57 14.50 2.87 -3.49
N VAL A 58 15.15 2.07 -2.65
CA VAL A 58 15.31 2.36 -1.21
C VAL A 58 16.05 3.67 -0.98
N ASP A 59 17.10 3.97 -1.75
CA ASP A 59 17.88 5.19 -1.58
C ASP A 59 17.02 6.44 -1.82
N PHE A 60 16.24 6.43 -2.90
CA PHE A 60 15.32 7.52 -3.21
C PHE A 60 14.20 7.64 -2.17
N LEU A 61 13.61 6.52 -1.73
CA LEU A 61 12.59 6.52 -0.69
C LEU A 61 13.11 7.05 0.66
N GLU A 62 14.38 6.77 0.98
CA GLU A 62 15.06 7.30 2.17
C GLU A 62 15.28 8.81 2.05
N GLU A 63 15.76 9.29 0.90
CA GLU A 63 15.94 10.72 0.63
C GLU A 63 14.62 11.50 0.72
N MET A 64 13.53 10.93 0.20
CA MET A 64 12.19 11.50 0.28
C MET A 64 11.68 11.72 1.72
N GLN A 65 12.31 11.11 2.73
CA GLN A 65 11.97 11.32 4.13
C GLN A 65 12.53 12.61 4.71
N ASN A 66 13.46 13.26 4.01
CA ASN A 66 14.08 14.52 4.43
C ASN A 66 13.17 15.73 4.14
N GLN A 67 11.90 15.65 4.56
CA GLN A 67 10.95 16.75 4.48
C GLN A 67 10.80 17.45 5.83
N PRO A 68 10.80 18.79 5.86
CA PRO A 68 10.85 19.56 7.11
C PRO A 68 9.62 19.37 8.02
N ASP A 69 8.50 18.94 7.45
CA ASP A 69 7.21 18.72 8.10
C ASP A 69 6.93 17.24 8.43
N ARG A 70 7.88 16.33 8.15
CA ARG A 70 7.68 14.90 8.37
C ARG A 70 7.80 14.53 9.85
N GLU A 71 6.71 14.05 10.43
CA GLU A 71 6.66 13.64 11.84
C GLU A 71 7.34 12.30 12.13
N LYS A 72 7.39 11.39 11.15
CA LYS A 72 7.90 10.02 11.31
C LYS A 72 8.82 9.63 10.17
N VAL A 73 10.02 9.16 10.55
CA VAL A 73 11.00 8.59 9.63
C VAL A 73 11.02 7.07 9.82
N VAL A 74 10.98 6.35 8.71
CA VAL A 74 11.13 4.90 8.64
C VAL A 74 12.64 4.61 8.54
N PRO A 75 13.24 3.87 9.49
CA PRO A 75 14.63 3.46 9.40
C PRO A 75 14.93 2.68 8.12
N ARG A 76 16.18 2.74 7.66
CA ARG A 76 16.59 2.11 6.38
C ARG A 76 16.35 0.60 6.33
N ASP A 77 16.67 -0.11 7.39
CA ASP A 77 16.42 -1.55 7.52
C ASP A 77 14.92 -1.89 7.43
N ALA A 78 14.06 -1.05 8.01
CA ALA A 78 12.62 -1.17 7.86
C ALA A 78 12.18 -0.89 6.42
N LEU A 79 12.72 0.12 5.73
CA LEU A 79 12.45 0.37 4.31
C LEU A 79 12.87 -0.83 3.44
N GLU A 80 14.06 -1.38 3.67
CA GLU A 80 14.56 -2.56 2.97
C GLU A 80 13.64 -3.77 3.19
N SER A 81 13.17 -3.98 4.43
CA SER A 81 12.19 -5.02 4.73
C SER A 81 10.86 -4.80 4.04
N MET A 82 10.36 -3.56 3.98
CA MET A 82 9.10 -3.22 3.32
C MET A 82 9.21 -3.42 1.80
N VAL A 83 10.29 -2.94 1.18
CA VAL A 83 10.55 -3.11 -0.25
C VAL A 83 10.75 -4.58 -0.61
N GLY A 84 11.48 -5.34 0.22
CA GLY A 84 11.70 -6.77 0.03
C GLY A 84 10.42 -7.60 0.13
N GLY A 85 9.46 -7.16 0.94
CA GLY A 85 8.15 -7.79 1.10
C GLY A 85 7.05 -7.25 0.19
N TYR A 86 7.33 -6.28 -0.69
CA TYR A 86 6.31 -5.60 -1.50
C TYR A 86 5.73 -6.53 -2.57
N GLU A 87 4.41 -6.64 -2.60
CA GLU A 87 3.67 -7.43 -3.59
C GLU A 87 3.10 -6.51 -4.68
N TYR A 88 3.46 -6.78 -5.93
CA TYR A 88 3.17 -5.92 -7.09
C TYR A 88 1.89 -6.32 -7.80
N ASN A 89 1.26 -5.33 -8.47
CA ASN A 89 0.09 -5.54 -9.35
C ASN A 89 -1.07 -6.28 -8.65
N PRO A 90 -1.60 -5.75 -7.53
CA PRO A 90 -2.72 -6.36 -6.83
C PRO A 90 -3.95 -6.48 -7.73
N THR A 91 -4.70 -7.56 -7.54
CA THR A 91 -6.07 -7.72 -8.06
C THR A 91 -7.01 -7.95 -6.88
N VAL A 92 -8.31 -7.73 -7.10
CA VAL A 92 -9.33 -8.04 -6.08
C VAL A 92 -9.21 -9.51 -5.64
N GLU A 93 -8.97 -10.42 -6.59
CA GLU A 93 -8.83 -11.85 -6.31
C GLU A 93 -7.57 -12.17 -5.48
N THR A 94 -6.39 -11.66 -5.86
CA THR A 94 -5.15 -11.94 -5.10
C THR A 94 -5.23 -11.36 -3.70
N VAL A 95 -5.82 -10.18 -3.55
CA VAL A 95 -6.07 -9.55 -2.25
C VAL A 95 -7.04 -10.38 -1.40
N LEU A 96 -8.16 -10.84 -1.96
CA LEU A 96 -9.12 -11.64 -1.20
C LEU A 96 -8.60 -13.04 -0.82
N ASN A 97 -7.64 -13.59 -1.57
CA ASN A 97 -7.03 -14.88 -1.28
C ASN A 97 -5.75 -14.79 -0.42
N SER A 98 -5.21 -13.60 -0.19
CA SER A 98 -3.99 -13.39 0.61
C SER A 98 -4.19 -13.68 2.10
N GLU A 99 -3.13 -14.09 2.80
CA GLU A 99 -3.16 -14.28 4.25
C GLU A 99 -2.02 -13.54 4.92
N ARG A 100 -2.27 -13.06 6.14
CA ARG A 100 -1.20 -12.48 6.96
C ARG A 100 -0.20 -13.60 7.29
N PRO A 101 1.10 -13.41 7.03
CA PRO A 101 2.12 -14.35 7.47
C PRO A 101 1.95 -14.62 8.97
N GLY A 102 1.89 -15.91 9.35
CA GLY A 102 1.81 -16.30 10.76
C GLY A 102 2.97 -15.67 11.53
N ARG A 103 2.69 -15.13 12.72
CA ARG A 103 3.76 -14.66 13.61
C ARG A 103 4.64 -15.87 13.95
N PRO A 104 5.96 -15.85 13.71
CA PRO A 104 6.82 -16.90 14.25
C PRO A 104 6.64 -16.93 15.77
N LEU A 105 6.44 -18.14 16.32
CA LEU A 105 6.32 -18.38 17.76
C LEU A 105 7.60 -17.98 18.51
#